data_AF-A0A8T0BJM0-F1
#
_entry.id   AF-A0A8T0BJM0-F1
#
_cell.length_a   1.000
_cell.length_b   1.000
_cell.length_c   1.000
_cell.angle_alpha   90.00
_cell.angle_beta   90.00
_cell.angle_gamma   90.00
#
_symmetry.space_group_name_H-M   'P 1'
#
loop_
_entity.id
_entity.type
_entity.pdbx_description
1 polymer ?
#
loop_
_entity_poly.entity_id
_entity_poly.type
_entity_poly.pdbx_seq_one_letter_code
_entity_poly.pdbx_strand_id
1 'polypeptide(L)'
;MALPRLLLLELALHACCFICGIITAASVTLSQGDFSGKCLLYGSVRSNASEIDLSWSSATSLCYFVSGISVCVAIFCFCTILYWVYMICMDGEVERERISMTFSLLVSGLFLFFLLVTGCILKVGRDKLCESVLNTVSNITRCEEAQTKTWKSPLIGSSFYSKLHSAEMALWVNLIIWIIVVVLVVVQRRWGSQYNAREVDPGASPSETEPFFKQPGHPN
;
A
#
# COMPACT_ATOMS: atom_id res chain seq x y z
N MET A 1 -11.33 -10.97 -25.59
CA MET A 1 -12.10 -10.33 -24.49
C MET A 1 -11.47 -10.49 -23.08
N ALA A 2 -10.26 -11.04 -22.91
CA ALA A 2 -9.65 -11.18 -21.57
C ALA A 2 -9.07 -9.86 -21.01
N LEU A 3 -8.60 -8.98 -21.90
CA LEU A 3 -8.00 -7.67 -21.57
C LEU A 3 -8.93 -6.74 -20.77
N PRO A 4 -10.22 -6.52 -21.14
CA PRO A 4 -11.12 -5.65 -20.38
C PRO A 4 -11.47 -6.21 -18.99
N ARG A 5 -11.54 -7.54 -18.83
CA ARG A 5 -11.83 -8.15 -17.52
C ARG A 5 -10.67 -8.01 -16.55
N LEU A 6 -9.43 -8.17 -17.01
CA LEU A 6 -8.26 -7.95 -16.16
C LEU A 6 -8.12 -6.49 -15.74
N LEU A 7 -8.42 -5.55 -16.66
CA LEU A 7 -8.37 -4.14 -16.36
C LEU A 7 -9.40 -3.75 -15.28
N LEU A 8 -10.62 -4.27 -15.39
CA LEU A 8 -11.67 -4.05 -14.39
C LEU A 8 -11.27 -4.61 -13.01
N LEU A 9 -10.63 -5.79 -12.98
CA LEU A 9 -10.13 -6.39 -11.75
C LEU A 9 -9.01 -5.54 -11.12
N GLU A 10 -8.07 -5.05 -11.93
CA GLU A 10 -6.98 -4.17 -11.48
C GLU A 10 -7.54 -2.87 -10.88
N LEU A 11 -8.55 -2.27 -11.52
CA LEU A 11 -9.24 -1.08 -11.02
C LEU A 11 -9.92 -1.33 -9.68
N ALA A 12 -10.62 -2.46 -9.55
CA ALA A 12 -11.29 -2.86 -8.32
C ALA A 12 -10.29 -3.06 -7.17
N LEU A 13 -9.15 -3.71 -7.44
CA LEU A 13 -8.10 -3.93 -6.44
C LEU A 13 -7.49 -2.59 -5.98
N HIS A 14 -7.22 -1.65 -6.90
CA HIS A 14 -6.74 -0.32 -6.53
C HIS A 14 -7.77 0.47 -5.69
N ALA A 15 -9.07 0.34 -5.98
CA ALA A 15 -10.11 0.96 -5.17
C ALA A 15 -10.15 0.36 -3.75
N CYS A 16 -10.01 -0.95 -3.61
CA CYS A 16 -9.90 -1.59 -2.30
C CYS A 16 -8.64 -1.14 -1.54
N CYS A 17 -7.48 -1.05 -2.21
CA CYS A 17 -6.25 -0.51 -1.61
C CYS A 17 -6.42 0.93 -1.12
N PHE A 18 -7.09 1.78 -1.91
CA PHE A 18 -7.38 3.16 -1.54
C PHE A 18 -8.19 3.24 -0.25
N ILE A 19 -9.28 2.46 -0.15
CA ILE A 19 -10.12 2.41 1.05
C ILE A 19 -9.33 1.89 2.25
N CYS A 20 -8.56 0.80 2.09
CA CYS A 20 -7.75 0.24 3.17
C CYS A 20 -6.65 1.21 3.64
N GLY A 21 -6.03 1.93 2.72
CA GLY A 21 -5.03 2.96 3.01
C GLY A 21 -5.61 4.14 3.80
N ILE A 22 -6.83 4.58 3.45
CA ILE A 22 -7.53 5.63 4.21
C ILE A 22 -7.91 5.14 5.60
N ILE A 23 -8.50 3.94 5.72
CA ILE A 23 -8.90 3.38 7.02
C ILE A 23 -7.69 3.29 7.95
N THR A 24 -6.55 2.82 7.43
CA THR A 24 -5.30 2.73 8.18
C THR A 24 -4.84 4.12 8.64
N ALA A 25 -4.73 5.09 7.71
CA ALA A 25 -4.28 6.43 8.02
C ALA A 25 -5.20 7.15 9.03
N ALA A 26 -6.52 7.03 8.83
CA ALA A 26 -7.53 7.60 9.72
C ALA A 26 -7.46 6.97 11.11
N SER A 27 -7.36 5.64 11.21
CA SER A 27 -7.29 4.94 12.50
C SER A 27 -6.03 5.32 13.29
N VAL A 28 -4.88 5.45 12.61
CA VAL A 28 -3.61 5.88 13.21
C VAL A 28 -3.67 7.36 13.61
N THR A 29 -4.30 8.22 12.81
CA THR A 29 -4.44 9.65 13.10
C THR A 29 -5.42 9.93 14.24
N LEU A 30 -6.57 9.23 14.26
CA LEU A 30 -7.53 9.30 15.36
C LEU A 30 -6.90 8.81 16.66
N SER A 31 -6.12 7.72 16.59
CA SER A 31 -5.35 7.26 17.75
C SER A 31 -4.37 8.34 18.22
N GLN A 32 -3.64 9.02 17.34
CA GLN A 32 -2.79 10.14 17.75
C GLN A 32 -3.56 11.31 18.36
N GLY A 33 -4.73 11.66 17.80
CA GLY A 33 -5.59 12.72 18.32
C GLY A 33 -6.06 12.46 19.74
N ASP A 34 -6.50 11.24 20.02
CA ASP A 34 -6.99 10.82 21.35
C ASP A 34 -5.92 10.86 22.44
N PHE A 35 -4.63 10.79 22.06
CA PHE A 35 -3.48 10.85 22.97
C PHE A 35 -2.73 12.20 22.91
N SER A 36 -3.44 13.29 22.59
CA SER A 36 -2.89 14.66 22.54
C SER A 36 -1.71 14.82 21.58
N GLY A 37 -1.74 14.13 20.44
CA GLY A 37 -0.70 14.19 19.40
C GLY A 37 0.53 13.31 19.67
N LYS A 38 0.50 12.46 20.70
CA LYS A 38 1.59 11.51 21.00
C LYS A 38 1.42 10.19 20.25
N CYS A 39 2.54 9.57 19.89
CA CYS A 39 2.54 8.28 19.19
C CYS A 39 2.45 7.14 20.22
N LEU A 40 1.31 6.46 20.25
CA LEU A 40 1.05 5.35 21.19
C LEU A 40 1.87 4.09 20.88
N LEU A 41 2.38 3.96 19.65
CA LEU A 41 3.21 2.82 19.26
C LEU A 41 4.45 2.73 20.16
N TYR A 42 4.73 1.53 20.71
CA TYR A 42 5.83 1.31 21.67
C TYR A 42 5.73 2.17 22.94
N GLY A 43 4.55 2.73 23.25
CA GLY A 43 4.34 3.48 24.49
C GLY A 43 4.47 2.57 25.71
N SER A 44 5.09 3.08 26.78
CA SER A 44 5.03 2.43 28.09
C SER A 44 4.09 3.18 29.01
N VAL A 45 3.34 2.41 29.79
CA VAL A 45 2.24 2.90 30.60
C VAL A 45 2.62 2.78 32.08
N ARG A 46 2.32 3.83 32.87
CA ARG A 46 2.57 3.87 34.31
C ARG A 46 1.25 4.14 35.03
N SER A 47 0.95 3.32 36.04
CA SER A 47 -0.24 3.51 36.88
C SER A 47 0.10 4.51 38.00
N ASN A 48 -0.71 5.56 38.13
CA ASN A 48 -0.65 6.45 39.28
C ASN A 48 -2.05 6.52 39.91
N ALA A 49 -2.22 5.92 41.08
CA ALA A 49 -3.43 6.00 41.90
C ALA A 49 -4.75 5.73 41.14
N SER A 50 -4.84 4.60 40.43
CA SER A 50 -6.01 4.14 39.64
C SER A 50 -6.20 4.80 38.27
N GLU A 51 -5.37 5.78 37.93
CA GLU A 51 -5.34 6.38 36.60
C GLU A 51 -4.12 5.88 35.81
N ILE A 52 -4.35 5.66 34.52
CA ILE A 52 -3.33 5.20 33.58
C ILE A 52 -2.68 6.42 32.91
N ASP A 53 -1.38 6.63 33.12
CA ASP A 53 -0.60 7.70 32.51
C ASP A 53 0.42 7.13 31.50
N LEU A 54 0.72 7.89 30.44
CA LEU A 54 1.76 7.52 29.48
C LEU A 54 3.13 7.91 30.06
N SER A 55 3.92 6.92 30.47
CA SER A 55 5.25 7.18 31.01
C SER A 55 6.23 7.60 29.92
N TRP A 56 6.15 6.95 28.76
CA TRP A 56 6.99 7.25 27.58
C TRP A 56 6.18 7.06 26.31
N SER A 57 6.17 8.08 25.45
CA SER A 57 5.75 7.97 24.06
C SER A 57 6.99 7.67 23.23
N SER A 58 6.92 6.72 22.31
CA SER A 58 8.02 6.54 21.36
C SER A 58 8.10 7.71 20.38
N ALA A 59 9.21 7.78 19.65
CA ALA A 59 9.48 8.86 18.71
C ALA A 59 8.32 9.05 17.73
N THR A 60 7.74 10.25 17.71
CA THR A 60 6.59 10.62 16.87
C THR A 60 6.84 10.33 15.38
N SER A 61 8.11 10.32 14.96
CA SER A 61 8.56 9.89 13.64
C SER A 61 8.00 8.54 13.17
N LEU A 62 7.77 7.57 14.05
CA LEU A 62 7.26 6.25 13.67
C LEU A 62 5.79 6.31 13.25
N CYS A 63 4.95 7.03 14.00
CA CYS A 63 3.55 7.23 13.62
C CYS A 63 3.41 8.08 12.36
N TYR A 64 4.26 9.11 12.20
CA TYR A 64 4.30 9.89 10.95
C TYR A 64 4.78 9.06 9.77
N PHE A 65 5.73 8.15 9.96
CA PHE A 65 6.18 7.23 8.92
C PHE A 65 5.03 6.31 8.47
N VAL A 66 4.35 5.65 9.42
CA VAL A 66 3.20 4.77 9.10
C VAL A 66 2.08 5.54 8.39
N SER A 67 1.69 6.70 8.95
CA SER A 67 0.63 7.53 8.36
C SER A 67 1.02 8.04 6.97
N GLY A 68 2.25 8.55 6.83
CA GLY A 68 2.77 9.06 5.57
C GLY A 68 2.81 8.00 4.47
N ILE A 69 3.34 6.80 4.75
CA ILE A 69 3.35 5.70 3.79
C ILE A 69 1.92 5.32 3.37
N SER A 70 0.99 5.24 4.32
CA SER A 70 -0.41 4.90 4.03
C SER A 70 -1.08 5.94 3.11
N VAL A 71 -0.82 7.23 3.35
CA VAL A 71 -1.34 8.32 2.52
C VAL A 71 -0.68 8.32 1.13
N CYS A 72 0.63 8.12 1.03
CA CYS A 72 1.32 8.01 -0.25
C CYS A 72 0.77 6.87 -1.10
N VAL A 73 0.53 5.71 -0.50
CA VAL A 73 -0.10 4.55 -1.17
C VAL A 73 -1.51 4.90 -1.65
N ALA A 74 -2.31 5.58 -0.83
CA ALA A 74 -3.67 5.99 -1.19
C ALA A 74 -3.68 6.98 -2.36
N ILE A 75 -2.83 8.01 -2.33
CA ILE A 75 -2.70 8.99 -3.42
C ILE A 75 -2.28 8.29 -4.71
N PHE A 76 -1.30 7.40 -4.66
CA PHE A 76 -0.87 6.65 -5.83
C PHE A 76 -2.00 5.80 -6.43
N CYS A 77 -2.75 5.10 -5.57
CA CYS A 77 -3.89 4.31 -6.02
C CYS A 77 -4.96 5.20 -6.66
N PHE A 78 -5.26 6.36 -6.08
CA PHE A 78 -6.20 7.32 -6.62
C PHE A 78 -5.77 7.86 -8.00
N CYS A 79 -4.50 8.28 -8.13
CA CYS A 79 -3.94 8.74 -9.42
C CYS A 79 -3.99 7.63 -10.48
N THR A 80 -3.70 6.39 -10.10
CA THR A 80 -3.75 5.24 -11.01
C THR A 80 -5.18 4.96 -11.49
N ILE A 81 -6.16 5.01 -10.59
CA ILE A 81 -7.59 4.89 -10.95
C ILE A 81 -7.99 5.99 -11.93
N LEU A 82 -7.65 7.25 -11.66
CA LEU A 82 -7.98 8.37 -12.54
C LEU A 82 -7.33 8.24 -13.91
N TYR A 83 -6.06 7.84 -13.96
CA TYR A 83 -5.34 7.61 -15.21
C TYR A 83 -6.04 6.54 -16.05
N TRP A 84 -6.41 5.41 -15.45
CA TRP A 84 -7.11 4.34 -16.17
C TRP A 84 -8.50 4.74 -16.64
N VAL A 85 -9.27 5.45 -15.79
CA VAL A 85 -10.59 5.97 -16.18
C VAL A 85 -10.45 6.95 -17.36
N TYR A 86 -9.45 7.84 -17.31
CA TYR A 86 -9.17 8.77 -18.39
C TYR A 86 -8.84 8.05 -19.71
N MET A 87 -7.98 7.04 -19.67
CA MET A 87 -7.62 6.24 -20.86
C MET A 87 -8.83 5.50 -21.44
N ILE A 88 -9.71 4.94 -20.59
CA ILE A 88 -10.94 4.28 -21.03
C ILE A 88 -11.91 5.30 -21.67
N CYS A 89 -12.02 6.52 -21.12
CA CYS A 89 -12.92 7.54 -21.63
C CYS A 89 -12.46 8.19 -22.94
N MET A 90 -11.14 8.30 -23.15
CA MET A 90 -10.58 8.98 -24.32
C MET A 90 -10.37 8.06 -25.52
N ASP A 91 -10.86 6.82 -25.47
CA ASP A 91 -10.73 5.78 -26.50
C ASP A 91 -9.29 5.65 -27.05
N GLY A 92 -8.31 5.98 -26.19
CA GLY A 92 -6.91 5.86 -26.52
C GLY A 92 -6.61 4.38 -26.60
N GLU A 93 -6.07 3.92 -27.73
CA GLU A 93 -5.55 2.56 -27.86
C GLU A 93 -4.69 2.26 -26.62
N VAL A 94 -5.15 1.29 -25.82
CA VAL A 94 -4.52 0.93 -24.57
C VAL A 94 -3.27 0.10 -24.90
N GLU A 95 -2.33 0.70 -25.62
CA GLU A 95 -0.98 0.16 -25.76
C GLU A 95 -0.30 0.35 -24.42
N ARG A 96 -0.49 -0.66 -23.56
CA ARG A 96 0.16 -0.76 -22.28
C ARG A 96 1.64 -0.96 -22.53
N GLU A 97 2.37 0.13 -22.70
CA GLU A 97 3.79 0.10 -23.02
C GLU A 97 4.54 -0.75 -21.99
N ARG A 98 5.47 -1.58 -22.50
CA ARG A 98 6.33 -2.45 -21.68
C ARG A 98 7.11 -1.66 -20.61
N ILE A 99 7.37 -0.37 -20.88
CA ILE A 99 8.01 0.58 -19.97
C ILE A 99 7.08 0.93 -18.80
N SER A 100 5.80 1.24 -19.08
CA SER A 100 4.76 1.51 -18.07
C SER A 100 4.55 0.31 -17.13
N MET A 101 4.49 -0.92 -17.66
CA MET A 101 4.41 -2.13 -16.82
C MET A 101 5.62 -2.32 -15.90
N THR A 102 6.82 -2.04 -16.38
CA THR A 102 8.05 -2.21 -15.59
C THR A 102 8.11 -1.18 -14.45
N PHE A 103 7.71 0.06 -14.73
CA PHE A 103 7.59 1.10 -13.72
C PHE A 103 6.54 0.74 -12.66
N SER A 104 5.35 0.29 -13.07
CA SER A 104 4.33 -0.16 -12.12
C SER A 104 4.79 -1.31 -11.24
N LEU A 105 5.54 -2.28 -11.77
CA LEU A 105 6.12 -3.37 -10.97
C LEU A 105 7.13 -2.88 -9.93
N LEU A 106 8.02 -1.94 -10.32
CA LEU A 106 9.00 -1.35 -9.39
C LEU A 106 8.32 -0.59 -8.26
N VAL A 107 7.34 0.26 -8.60
CA VAL A 107 6.58 1.05 -7.62
C VAL A 107 5.76 0.13 -6.71
N SER A 108 5.13 -0.91 -7.26
CA SER A 108 4.41 -1.91 -6.48
C SER A 108 5.32 -2.64 -5.49
N GLY A 109 6.53 -3.03 -5.91
CA GLY A 109 7.52 -3.67 -5.06
C GLY A 109 7.97 -2.75 -3.91
N LEU A 110 8.19 -1.47 -4.21
CA LEU A 110 8.54 -0.47 -3.21
C LEU A 110 7.42 -0.29 -2.16
N PHE A 111 6.17 -0.19 -2.60
CA PHE A 111 5.04 -0.09 -1.69
C PHE A 111 4.83 -1.35 -0.86
N LEU A 112 5.00 -2.55 -1.43
CA LEU A 112 4.96 -3.80 -0.67
C LEU A 112 6.00 -3.83 0.45
N PHE A 113 7.23 -3.41 0.15
CA PHE A 113 8.29 -3.33 1.15
C PHE A 113 7.90 -2.37 2.29
N PHE A 114 7.47 -1.15 1.95
CA PHE A 114 7.07 -0.18 2.96
C PHE A 114 5.85 -0.62 3.77
N LEU A 115 4.82 -1.21 3.15
CA LEU A 115 3.65 -1.75 3.84
C LEU A 115 3.99 -2.89 4.79
N LEU A 116 4.96 -3.74 4.41
CA LEU A 116 5.44 -4.81 5.28
C LEU A 116 6.18 -4.23 6.49
N VAL A 117 7.08 -3.26 6.26
CA VAL A 117 7.81 -2.58 7.34
C VAL A 117 6.84 -1.87 8.30
N THR A 118 5.86 -1.12 7.79
CA THR A 118 4.86 -0.46 8.62
C THR A 118 3.97 -1.45 9.37
N GLY A 119 3.57 -2.56 8.73
CA GLY A 119 2.84 -3.65 9.36
C GLY A 119 3.62 -4.30 10.51
N CYS A 120 4.91 -4.56 10.33
CA CYS A 120 5.79 -5.06 11.39
C CYS A 120 5.92 -4.07 12.55
N ILE A 121 6.10 -2.78 12.24
CA ILE A 121 6.19 -1.71 13.24
C ILE A 121 4.89 -1.62 14.06
N LEU A 122 3.72 -1.73 13.41
CA LEU A 122 2.43 -1.71 14.10
C LEU A 122 2.23 -2.92 15.00
N LYS A 123 2.53 -4.11 14.48
CA LYS A 123 2.38 -5.36 15.24
C LYS A 123 3.25 -5.37 16.49
N VAL A 124 4.55 -5.12 16.33
CA VAL A 124 5.50 -5.11 17.45
C VAL A 124 5.19 -3.96 18.41
N GLY A 125 4.84 -2.78 17.89
CA GLY A 125 4.47 -1.63 18.71
C GLY A 125 3.21 -1.87 19.54
N ARG A 126 2.21 -2.57 19.01
CA ARG A 126 1.00 -2.99 19.74
C ARG A 126 1.31 -4.04 20.78
N ASP A 127 2.10 -5.06 20.44
CA ASP A 127 2.43 -6.16 21.36
C ASP A 127 3.23 -5.63 22.56
N LYS A 128 4.19 -4.70 22.32
CA LYS A 128 4.97 -4.06 23.38
C LYS A 128 4.14 -3.16 24.28
N LEU A 129 3.24 -2.37 23.71
CA LEU A 129 2.28 -1.57 24.48
C LEU A 129 1.39 -2.49 25.33
N CYS A 130 0.92 -3.59 24.75
CA CYS A 130 0.07 -4.54 25.44
C CYS A 130 0.76 -5.22 26.62
N GLU A 131 1.99 -5.67 26.41
CA GLU A 131 2.85 -6.25 27.45
C GLU A 131 3.08 -5.24 28.59
N SER A 132 3.36 -3.98 28.27
CA SER A 132 3.53 -2.92 29.27
C SER A 132 2.24 -2.67 30.06
N VAL A 133 1.08 -2.68 29.41
CA VAL A 133 -0.21 -2.43 30.07
C VAL A 133 -0.58 -3.59 31.00
N LEU A 134 -0.40 -4.84 30.55
CA LEU A 134 -0.67 -6.03 31.37
C LEU A 134 0.25 -6.11 32.59
N ASN A 135 1.52 -5.71 32.45
CA ASN A 135 2.47 -5.69 33.57
C ASN A 135 2.19 -4.56 34.57
N THR A 136 1.69 -3.41 34.11
CA THR A 136 1.44 -2.24 34.96
C THR A 136 0.09 -2.31 35.67
N VAL A 137 -0.93 -2.87 35.02
CA VAL A 137 -2.28 -2.98 35.59
C VAL A 137 -2.47 -4.39 36.12
N SER A 138 -2.17 -4.59 37.41
CA SER A 138 -2.54 -5.82 38.11
C SER A 138 -4.06 -6.00 38.00
N ASN A 139 -4.52 -7.20 37.62
CA ASN A 139 -5.93 -7.62 37.50
C ASN A 139 -6.56 -7.55 36.09
N ILE A 140 -5.74 -7.52 35.01
CA ILE A 140 -6.22 -7.69 33.63
C ILE A 140 -5.40 -8.79 32.93
N THR A 141 -6.09 -9.71 32.24
CA THR A 141 -5.43 -10.80 31.45
C THR A 141 -5.47 -10.54 29.94
N ARG A 142 -6.30 -9.60 29.46
CA ARG A 142 -6.44 -9.26 28.04
C ARG A 142 -6.29 -7.77 27.77
N CYS A 143 -5.54 -7.42 26.73
CA CYS A 143 -5.34 -6.02 26.30
C CYS A 143 -6.62 -5.23 26.06
N GLU A 144 -7.63 -5.91 25.51
CA GLU A 144 -8.93 -5.34 25.19
C GLU A 144 -9.61 -4.76 26.44
N GLU A 145 -9.44 -5.41 27.58
CA GLU A 145 -10.02 -5.00 28.86
C GLU A 145 -9.32 -3.77 29.45
N ALA A 146 -8.13 -3.42 28.97
CA ALA A 146 -7.48 -2.15 29.32
C ALA A 146 -8.14 -0.92 28.65
N GLN A 147 -8.98 -1.13 27.63
CA GLN A 147 -9.72 -0.05 26.98
C GLN A 147 -10.89 0.47 27.84
N THR A 148 -11.38 -0.33 28.77
CA THR A 148 -12.52 0.01 29.65
C THR A 148 -12.08 0.67 30.96
N LYS A 149 -10.77 0.80 31.20
CA LYS A 149 -10.20 1.45 32.38
C LYS A 149 -10.11 2.96 32.19
N THR A 150 -10.08 3.68 33.32
CA THR A 150 -9.99 5.15 33.36
C THR A 150 -8.57 5.62 33.02
N TRP A 151 -8.43 6.28 31.88
CA TRP A 151 -7.20 6.96 31.46
C TRP A 151 -7.16 8.37 32.03
N LYS A 152 -5.97 8.86 32.37
CA LYS A 152 -5.79 10.21 32.92
C LYS A 152 -6.14 11.25 31.86
N SER A 153 -7.09 12.13 32.17
CA SER A 153 -7.48 13.25 31.29
C SER A 153 -6.24 14.10 30.96
N PRO A 154 -5.98 14.48 29.68
CA PRO A 154 -6.90 14.46 28.53
C PRO A 154 -6.84 13.21 27.62
N LEU A 155 -6.24 12.10 28.06
CA LEU A 155 -6.09 10.91 27.22
C LEU A 155 -7.40 10.12 27.14
N ILE A 156 -7.92 9.93 25.92
CA ILE A 156 -9.12 9.12 25.67
C ILE A 156 -8.67 7.73 25.22
N GLY A 157 -8.47 6.82 26.18
CA GLY A 157 -8.11 5.43 25.87
C GLY A 157 -9.29 4.54 25.43
N SER A 158 -10.48 5.10 25.26
CA SER A 158 -11.63 4.32 24.79
C SER A 158 -11.38 3.83 23.35
N SER A 159 -11.57 2.52 23.12
CA SER A 159 -11.43 1.91 21.80
C SER A 159 -10.03 1.97 21.15
N PHE A 160 -8.95 2.29 21.88
CA PHE A 160 -7.59 2.40 21.32
C PHE A 160 -7.11 1.09 20.62
N TYR A 161 -7.25 -0.05 21.30
CA TYR A 161 -6.89 -1.38 20.77
C TYR A 161 -7.72 -1.75 19.54
N SER A 162 -9.02 -1.43 19.51
CA SER A 162 -9.90 -1.69 18.35
C SER A 162 -9.48 -0.87 17.13
N LYS A 163 -9.16 0.42 17.30
CA LYS A 163 -8.65 1.29 16.24
C LYS A 163 -7.31 0.79 15.70
N LEU A 164 -6.38 0.43 16.58
CA LEU A 164 -5.07 -0.11 16.19
C LEU A 164 -5.15 -1.49 15.54
N HIS A 165 -6.01 -2.37 16.05
CA HIS A 165 -6.25 -3.69 15.49
C HIS A 165 -6.88 -3.59 14.10
N SER A 166 -7.87 -2.71 13.93
CA SER A 166 -8.46 -2.41 12.62
C SER A 166 -7.42 -1.87 11.63
N ALA A 167 -6.55 -0.95 12.07
CA ALA A 167 -5.46 -0.43 11.25
C ALA A 167 -4.46 -1.52 10.82
N GLU A 168 -4.07 -2.41 11.73
CA GLU A 168 -3.20 -3.54 11.40
C GLU A 168 -3.85 -4.50 10.41
N MET A 169 -5.12 -4.87 10.64
CA MET A 169 -5.84 -5.75 9.72
C MET A 169 -5.99 -5.11 8.34
N ALA A 170 -6.30 -3.81 8.27
CA ALA A 170 -6.37 -3.07 7.02
C ALA A 170 -5.02 -3.02 6.29
N LEU A 171 -3.90 -2.89 7.00
CA LEU A 171 -2.55 -2.98 6.41
C LEU A 171 -2.25 -4.35 5.83
N TRP A 172 -2.57 -5.44 6.55
CA TRP A 172 -2.35 -6.80 6.05
C TRP A 172 -3.22 -7.10 4.83
N VAL A 173 -4.48 -6.68 4.84
CA VAL A 173 -5.37 -6.79 3.68
C VAL A 173 -4.80 -6.00 2.51
N ASN A 174 -4.35 -4.77 2.74
CA ASN A 174 -3.72 -3.94 1.71
C ASN A 174 -2.47 -4.62 1.12
N LEU A 175 -1.63 -5.25 1.96
CA LEU A 175 -0.46 -5.99 1.53
C LEU A 175 -0.82 -7.18 0.62
N ILE A 176 -1.84 -7.95 0.99
CA ILE A 176 -2.32 -9.09 0.17
C ILE A 176 -2.85 -8.59 -1.18
N ILE A 177 -3.62 -7.50 -1.19
CA ILE A 177 -4.15 -6.92 -2.43
C ILE A 177 -2.99 -6.46 -3.34
N TRP A 178 -1.96 -5.80 -2.79
CA TRP A 178 -0.78 -5.41 -3.57
C TRP A 178 -0.02 -6.62 -4.15
N ILE A 179 0.05 -7.75 -3.46
CA ILE A 179 0.61 -8.99 -4.02
C ILE A 179 -0.22 -9.44 -5.23
N ILE A 180 -1.55 -9.42 -5.12
CA ILE A 180 -2.43 -9.78 -6.23
C ILE A 180 -2.22 -8.85 -7.43
N VAL A 181 -2.09 -7.54 -7.19
CA VAL A 181 -1.77 -6.55 -8.25
C VAL A 181 -0.46 -6.90 -8.94
N VAL A 182 0.61 -7.20 -8.19
CA VAL A 182 1.90 -7.60 -8.77
C VAL A 182 1.75 -8.85 -9.64
N VAL A 183 1.04 -9.87 -9.15
CA VAL A 183 0.78 -11.10 -9.91
C VAL A 183 0.03 -10.79 -11.21
N LEU A 184 -1.01 -9.95 -11.15
CA LEU A 184 -1.77 -9.54 -12.33
C LEU A 184 -0.90 -8.82 -13.36
N VAL A 185 -0.06 -7.88 -12.93
CA VAL A 185 0.85 -7.14 -13.82
C VAL A 185 1.88 -8.09 -14.45
N VAL A 186 2.40 -9.06 -13.70
CA VAL A 186 3.31 -10.08 -14.25
C VAL A 186 2.61 -10.97 -15.29
N VAL A 187 1.38 -11.39 -15.03
CA VAL A 187 0.59 -12.20 -15.97
C VAL A 187 0.28 -11.41 -17.23
N GLN A 188 -0.14 -10.15 -17.11
CA GLN A 188 -0.38 -9.25 -18.24
C GLN A 188 0.89 -9.05 -19.07
N ARG A 189 2.04 -8.87 -18.43
CA ARG A 189 3.34 -8.75 -19.13
C ARG A 189 3.69 -10.00 -19.91
N ARG A 190 3.45 -11.18 -19.35
CA ARG A 190 3.68 -12.47 -20.03
C ARG A 190 2.75 -12.64 -21.23
N TRP A 191 1.47 -12.34 -21.09
CA TRP A 191 0.51 -12.42 -22.20
C TRP A 191 0.76 -11.37 -23.30
N GLY A 192 1.08 -10.13 -22.94
CA GLY A 192 1.46 -9.09 -23.90
C GLY A 192 2.73 -9.46 -24.67
N SER A 193 3.72 -10.08 -24.01
CA SER A 193 4.91 -10.61 -24.69
C SER A 193 4.58 -11.75 -25.65
N GLN A 194 3.65 -12.63 -25.28
CA GLN A 194 3.26 -13.78 -26.10
C GLN A 194 2.45 -13.34 -27.34
N TYR A 195 1.64 -12.28 -27.22
CA TYR A 195 0.91 -11.70 -28.34
C TYR A 195 1.86 -11.02 -29.34
N ASN A 196 2.77 -10.17 -28.85
CA ASN A 196 3.81 -9.53 -29.68
C ASN A 196 4.73 -10.56 -30.37
N ALA A 197 5.11 -11.65 -29.69
CA ALA A 197 5.92 -12.70 -30.30
C ALA A 197 5.18 -13.46 -31.41
N ARG A 198 3.85 -13.57 -31.33
CA ARG A 198 3.02 -14.23 -32.34
C ARG A 198 2.70 -13.34 -33.54
N GLU A 199 2.73 -12.03 -33.35
CA GLU A 199 2.55 -11.03 -34.41
C GLU A 199 3.86 -10.74 -35.18
N VAL A 200 5.01 -11.03 -34.60
CA VAL A 200 6.32 -10.97 -35.29
C VAL A 200 6.57 -12.20 -36.20
N ASP A 201 5.77 -13.27 -36.07
CA ASP A 201 5.91 -14.53 -36.83
C ASP A 201 4.79 -14.89 -37.86
N PRO A 202 4.17 -13.94 -38.61
CA PRO A 202 3.42 -14.28 -39.83
C PRO A 202 4.18 -14.05 -41.15
N GLY A 203 5.47 -13.65 -41.13
CA GLY A 203 6.10 -13.16 -42.37
C GLY A 203 7.62 -13.10 -42.41
N ALA A 204 8.34 -13.94 -41.66
CA ALA A 204 9.78 -14.07 -41.87
C ALA A 204 10.08 -14.85 -43.17
N SER A 205 9.90 -14.19 -44.32
CA SER A 205 10.59 -14.55 -45.56
C SER A 205 11.93 -13.81 -45.58
N PRO A 206 13.07 -14.50 -45.41
CA PRO A 206 14.38 -13.90 -45.51
C PRO A 206 14.75 -13.78 -46.98
N SER A 207 14.21 -12.77 -47.66
CA SER A 207 14.62 -12.43 -49.02
C SER A 207 14.34 -10.96 -49.26
N GLU A 208 15.26 -10.10 -48.82
CA GLU A 208 15.70 -8.88 -49.53
C GLU A 208 16.71 -8.15 -48.65
N THR A 209 17.92 -8.72 -48.61
CA THR A 209 19.13 -7.94 -48.39
C THR A 209 19.60 -7.53 -49.77
N GLU A 210 19.48 -6.26 -50.18
CA GLU A 210 20.49 -5.53 -50.98
C GLU A 210 20.25 -4.00 -50.89
N PRO A 211 21.30 -3.19 -50.64
CA PRO A 211 21.21 -1.74 -50.56
C PRO A 211 21.33 -1.11 -51.96
N PHE A 212 20.29 -0.40 -52.41
CA PHE A 212 20.34 0.43 -53.62
C PHE A 212 21.20 1.70 -53.39
N PHE A 213 22.52 1.58 -53.52
CA PHE A 213 23.39 2.73 -53.78
C PHE A 213 23.16 3.22 -55.21
N LYS A 214 22.43 4.32 -55.38
CA LYS A 214 22.39 5.07 -56.64
C LYS A 214 23.71 5.84 -56.81
N GLN A 215 24.52 5.40 -57.76
CA GLN A 215 25.65 6.18 -58.29
C GLN A 215 25.12 7.18 -59.34
N PRO A 216 25.40 8.49 -59.23
CA PRO A 216 25.02 9.44 -60.28
C PRO A 216 26.00 9.34 -61.46
N GLY A 217 25.46 9.05 -62.65
CA GLY A 217 26.20 9.06 -63.90
C GLY A 217 26.64 10.47 -64.29
N HIS A 218 27.91 10.62 -64.66
CA HIS A 218 28.50 11.84 -65.23
C HIS A 218 28.27 11.85 -66.75
N PRO A 219 28.03 13.00 -67.39
CA PRO A 219 27.78 13.08 -68.82
C PRO A 219 29.10 13.08 -69.62
N ASN A 220 29.11 12.33 -70.74
CA ASN A 220 29.58 12.73 -72.08
C ASN A 220 29.56 11.51 -73.02
#